data_AF-A0ABD1CJI3-F1
#
_entry.id   AF-A0ABD1CJI3-F1
#
_cell.length_a   1.000
_cell.length_b   1.000
_cell.length_c   1.000
_cell.angle_alpha   90.00
_cell.angle_beta   90.00
_cell.angle_gamma   90.00
#
_symmetry.space_group_name_H-M   'P 1'
#
loop_
_entity.id
_entity.type
_entity.pdbx_description
1 polymer ?
#
loop_
_entity_poly.entity_id
_entity_poly.type
_entity_poly.pdbx_seq_one_letter_code
_entity_poly.pdbx_strand_id
1 'polypeptide(L)'
;MVARFLLYIGFLATIALVMAQSPQDCTAPPPPVSPKLCCPFMDQGPVYNESIYFDCWDRYAEFPLVPIAGGGIAGGPAGCAAECLFSKLGLLLHNQHYTLVDFYALDSHVKDFVDGERYEFIRQAMRYCVNESNVRAPIFAEIQRRPAVIDGLDNCNPIAGFAMSCMHFYAIRNCPDWTPDATEGCDELLDFYNQCPFNPY
;
A
#
# COMPACT_ATOMS: atom_id res chain seq x y z
N MET A 1 -11.15 37.94 37.52
CA MET A 1 -10.10 36.91 37.71
C MET A 1 -10.59 35.49 37.45
N VAL A 2 -11.82 35.13 37.83
CA VAL A 2 -12.37 33.75 37.68
C VAL A 2 -12.47 33.26 36.22
N ALA A 3 -12.83 34.12 35.27
CA ALA A 3 -12.97 33.74 33.86
C ALA A 3 -11.65 33.35 33.16
N ARG A 4 -10.50 33.89 33.61
CA ARG A 4 -9.17 33.53 33.08
C ARG A 4 -8.71 32.14 33.56
N PHE A 5 -9.10 31.74 34.76
CA PHE A 5 -8.79 30.41 35.30
C PHE A 5 -9.56 29.29 34.59
N LEU A 6 -10.84 29.53 34.24
CA LEU A 6 -11.66 28.55 33.53
C LEU A 6 -11.16 28.30 32.10
N LEU A 7 -10.67 29.34 31.40
CA LEU A 7 -10.03 29.20 30.09
C LEU A 7 -8.73 28.38 30.14
N TYR A 8 -7.91 28.57 31.18
CA TYR A 8 -6.68 27.80 31.37
C TYR A 8 -6.95 26.31 31.66
N ILE A 9 -7.96 26.01 32.48
CA ILE A 9 -8.33 24.61 32.81
C ILE A 9 -8.93 23.91 31.59
N GLY A 10 -9.76 24.59 30.79
CA GLY A 10 -10.28 24.04 29.53
C GLY A 10 -9.20 23.81 28.47
N PHE A 11 -8.19 24.67 28.40
CA PHE A 11 -7.05 24.52 27.48
C PHE A 11 -6.11 23.38 27.90
N LEU A 12 -5.90 23.16 29.20
CA LEU A 12 -5.09 22.03 29.69
C LEU A 12 -5.80 20.68 29.54
N ALA A 13 -7.13 20.63 29.68
CA ALA A 13 -7.91 19.40 29.48
C ALA A 13 -7.93 18.95 28.01
N THR A 14 -7.90 19.89 27.06
CA THR A 14 -7.82 19.57 25.63
C THR A 14 -6.43 19.09 25.22
N ILE A 15 -5.35 19.64 25.78
CA ILE A 15 -3.98 19.14 25.56
C ILE A 15 -3.80 17.72 26.12
N ALA A 16 -4.39 17.42 27.27
CA ALA A 16 -4.29 16.09 27.89
C ALA A 16 -5.02 15.00 27.09
N LEU A 17 -6.15 15.31 26.42
CA LEU A 17 -6.84 14.35 25.56
C LEU A 17 -6.06 14.04 24.27
N VAL A 18 -5.35 15.01 23.69
CA VAL A 18 -4.54 14.82 22.47
C VAL A 18 -3.32 13.92 22.74
N MET A 19 -2.85 13.85 23.99
CA MET A 19 -1.66 13.08 24.39
C MET A 19 -1.97 11.64 24.85
N ALA A 20 -3.25 11.21 24.81
CA ALA A 20 -3.66 9.91 25.32
C ALA A 20 -3.61 8.77 24.28
N GLN A 21 -3.20 9.03 23.04
CA GLN A 21 -2.98 7.95 22.07
C GLN A 21 -1.68 7.22 22.43
N SER A 22 -1.80 5.96 22.84
CA SER A 22 -0.64 5.08 23.00
C SER A 22 0.09 4.98 21.65
N PRO A 23 1.43 5.09 21.60
CA PRO A 23 2.17 4.95 20.37
C PRO A 23 1.85 3.61 19.69
N GLN A 24 1.43 3.62 18.43
CA GLN A 24 1.19 2.39 17.69
C GLN A 24 2.51 1.60 17.52
N ASP A 25 2.50 0.31 17.85
CA ASP A 25 3.61 -0.60 17.54
C ASP A 25 3.54 -1.03 16.07
N CYS A 26 4.38 -0.42 15.24
CA CYS A 26 4.46 -0.71 13.81
C CYS A 26 5.26 -1.98 13.48
N THR A 27 5.79 -2.68 14.49
CA THR A 27 6.39 -4.01 14.33
C THR A 27 5.35 -5.12 14.47
N ALA A 28 4.20 -4.83 15.08
CA ALA A 28 3.06 -5.73 15.14
C ALA A 28 2.30 -5.78 13.80
N PRO A 29 1.65 -6.91 13.46
CA PRO A 29 0.79 -6.97 12.29
C PRO A 29 -0.39 -5.99 12.44
N PRO A 30 -0.94 -5.48 11.32
CA PRO A 30 -2.13 -4.64 11.36
C PRO A 30 -3.32 -5.41 11.94
N PRO A 31 -4.34 -4.69 12.46
CA PRO A 31 -5.59 -5.31 12.91
C PRO A 31 -6.16 -6.26 11.84
N PRO A 32 -6.71 -7.44 12.22
CA PRO A 32 -7.17 -8.47 11.29
C PRO A 32 -8.54 -8.13 10.67
N VAL A 33 -8.72 -6.89 10.24
CA VAL A 33 -9.93 -6.38 9.58
C VAL A 33 -9.66 -6.23 8.10
N SER A 34 -10.56 -6.74 7.27
CA SER A 34 -10.43 -6.59 5.83
C SER A 34 -10.76 -5.14 5.45
N PRO A 35 -9.82 -4.37 4.87
CA PRO A 35 -10.08 -2.96 4.62
C PRO A 35 -11.20 -2.69 3.60
N LYS A 36 -11.55 -3.68 2.76
CA LYS A 36 -12.69 -3.58 1.83
C LYS A 36 -14.03 -3.47 2.56
N LEU A 37 -14.10 -3.92 3.82
CA LEU A 37 -15.27 -3.74 4.68
C LEU A 37 -15.35 -2.31 5.24
N CYS A 38 -14.21 -1.61 5.32
CA CYS A 38 -14.11 -0.25 5.83
C CYS A 38 -14.14 0.82 4.74
N CYS A 39 -13.84 0.44 3.50
CA CYS A 39 -13.75 1.36 2.38
C CYS A 39 -14.26 0.70 1.08
N PRO A 40 -15.38 1.15 0.49
CA PRO A 40 -15.91 0.54 -0.73
C PRO A 40 -14.99 0.71 -1.95
N PHE A 41 -14.10 1.70 -1.93
CA PHE A 41 -13.12 1.96 -2.99
C PHE A 41 -11.94 0.96 -2.97
N MET A 42 -11.76 0.23 -1.87
CA MET A 42 -10.73 -0.80 -1.73
C MET A 42 -11.09 -2.13 -2.38
N ASP A 43 -12.29 -2.24 -2.95
CA ASP A 43 -12.81 -3.51 -3.44
C ASP A 43 -11.99 -4.18 -4.55
N GLN A 44 -11.08 -3.56 -5.31
CA GLN A 44 -10.31 -4.15 -6.44
C GLN A 44 -11.10 -4.89 -7.56
N GLY A 45 -12.24 -5.50 -7.30
CA GLY A 45 -13.10 -6.20 -8.26
C GLY A 45 -12.31 -7.09 -9.23
N PRO A 46 -12.67 -7.09 -10.53
CA PRO A 46 -11.96 -7.86 -11.54
C PRO A 46 -10.63 -7.24 -12.00
N VAL A 47 -10.20 -6.09 -11.45
CA VAL A 47 -9.01 -5.36 -11.93
C VAL A 47 -7.77 -6.24 -11.92
N TYR A 48 -7.50 -6.99 -10.85
CA TYR A 48 -6.31 -7.85 -10.81
C TYR A 48 -6.54 -9.27 -11.30
N ASN A 49 -7.77 -9.65 -11.65
CA ASN A 49 -8.17 -11.03 -11.93
C ASN A 49 -7.70 -12.00 -10.82
N GLU A 50 -8.59 -12.30 -9.87
CA GLU A 50 -8.25 -13.11 -8.68
C GLU A 50 -7.54 -14.42 -9.01
N SER A 51 -7.93 -15.11 -10.10
CA SER A 51 -7.28 -16.37 -10.50
C SER A 51 -5.82 -16.17 -10.89
N ILE A 52 -5.49 -15.06 -11.57
CA ILE A 52 -4.11 -14.72 -11.93
C ILE A 52 -3.33 -14.32 -10.67
N TYR A 53 -3.95 -13.52 -9.80
CA TYR A 53 -3.35 -13.13 -8.52
C TYR A 53 -2.95 -14.35 -7.69
N PHE A 54 -3.86 -15.31 -7.48
CA PHE A 54 -3.58 -16.50 -6.68
C PHE A 54 -2.54 -17.41 -7.33
N ASP A 55 -2.58 -17.61 -8.65
CA ASP A 55 -1.54 -18.38 -9.36
C ASP A 55 -0.14 -17.78 -9.19
N CYS A 56 -0.02 -16.46 -9.25
CA CYS A 56 1.25 -15.79 -8.97
C CYS A 56 1.62 -15.83 -7.48
N TRP A 57 0.66 -15.64 -6.56
CA TRP A 57 0.92 -15.67 -5.13
C TRP A 57 1.40 -17.05 -4.67
N ASP A 58 0.68 -18.11 -5.03
CA ASP A 58 0.97 -19.49 -4.59
C ASP A 58 2.37 -19.94 -5.01
N ARG A 59 2.85 -19.47 -6.18
CA ARG A 59 4.20 -19.73 -6.66
C ARG A 59 5.30 -19.17 -5.75
N TYR A 60 5.05 -18.05 -5.07
CA TYR A 60 6.04 -17.38 -4.22
C TYR A 60 5.73 -17.49 -2.73
N ALA A 61 4.55 -18.01 -2.36
CA ALA A 61 4.10 -18.13 -0.97
C ALA A 61 4.92 -19.14 -0.14
N GLU A 62 5.65 -20.06 -0.78
CA GLU A 62 6.53 -21.01 -0.09
C GLU A 62 7.81 -20.36 0.46
N PHE A 63 8.21 -19.21 -0.08
CA PHE A 63 9.39 -18.50 0.36
C PHE A 63 9.09 -17.63 1.59
N PRO A 64 10.03 -17.51 2.55
CA PRO A 64 9.84 -16.65 3.70
C PRO A 64 9.72 -15.18 3.28
N LEU A 65 8.75 -14.45 3.86
CA LEU A 65 8.60 -13.01 3.66
C LEU A 65 9.70 -12.25 4.40
N VAL A 66 10.89 -12.19 3.81
CA VAL A 66 12.05 -11.47 4.34
C VAL A 66 12.09 -10.06 3.73
N PRO A 67 12.07 -8.98 4.55
CA PRO A 67 12.27 -7.63 4.04
C PRO A 67 13.69 -7.48 3.45
N ILE A 68 13.79 -6.88 2.26
CA ILE A 68 15.06 -6.52 1.63
C ILE A 68 15.35 -5.04 1.87
N ALA A 69 16.56 -4.71 2.31
CA ALA A 69 16.98 -3.32 2.50
C ALA A 69 16.87 -2.50 1.21
N GLY A 70 16.12 -1.41 1.27
CA GLY A 70 15.74 -0.48 0.20
C GLY A 70 14.44 -0.84 -0.53
N GLY A 71 13.89 -2.03 -0.33
CA GLY A 71 12.70 -2.54 -1.04
C GLY A 71 11.63 -3.14 -0.13
N GLY A 72 11.84 -3.17 1.19
CA GLY A 72 10.96 -3.84 2.14
C GLY A 72 10.54 -5.26 1.72
N ILE A 73 9.29 -5.63 2.03
CA ILE A 73 8.69 -6.91 1.59
C ILE A 73 8.51 -6.97 0.07
N ALA A 74 8.42 -5.82 -0.59
CA ALA A 74 8.25 -5.73 -2.04
C ALA A 74 9.54 -6.10 -2.80
N GLY A 75 10.71 -6.13 -2.17
CA GLY A 75 11.92 -6.65 -2.82
C GLY A 75 12.04 -8.17 -2.81
N GLY A 76 11.28 -8.85 -1.95
CA GLY A 76 11.32 -10.30 -1.78
C GLY A 76 10.23 -11.03 -2.57
N PRO A 77 9.73 -12.18 -2.05
CA PRO A 77 8.75 -13.02 -2.74
C PRO A 77 7.45 -12.31 -3.13
N ALA A 78 6.99 -11.36 -2.30
CA ALA A 78 5.80 -10.55 -2.60
C ALA A 78 6.02 -9.62 -3.82
N GLY A 79 7.24 -9.12 -4.00
CA GLY A 79 7.65 -8.40 -5.21
C GLY A 79 7.57 -9.26 -6.45
N CYS A 80 8.11 -10.48 -6.35
CA CYS A 80 8.06 -11.46 -7.43
C CYS A 80 6.64 -11.86 -7.82
N ALA A 81 5.76 -12.02 -6.84
CA ALA A 81 4.34 -12.27 -7.08
C ALA A 81 3.68 -11.10 -7.83
N ALA A 82 3.98 -9.87 -7.44
CA ALA A 82 3.50 -8.68 -8.14
C ALA A 82 4.06 -8.57 -9.56
N GLU A 83 5.36 -8.85 -9.77
CA GLU A 83 5.97 -8.87 -11.09
C GLU A 83 5.34 -9.94 -12.00
N CYS A 84 5.08 -11.14 -11.46
CA CYS A 84 4.34 -12.20 -12.15
C CYS A 84 2.93 -11.76 -12.55
N LEU A 85 2.19 -11.12 -11.63
CA LEU A 85 0.84 -10.63 -11.89
C LEU A 85 0.84 -9.62 -13.04
N PHE A 86 1.72 -8.62 -12.96
CA PHE A 86 1.81 -7.58 -13.99
C PHE A 86 2.22 -8.18 -15.34
N SER A 87 3.11 -9.17 -15.35
CA SER A 87 3.48 -9.92 -16.56
C SER A 87 2.28 -10.62 -17.19
N LYS A 88 1.48 -11.35 -16.41
CA LYS A 88 0.30 -12.07 -16.92
C LYS A 88 -0.82 -11.13 -17.39
N LEU A 89 -0.89 -9.93 -16.83
CA LEU A 89 -1.83 -8.89 -17.27
C LEU A 89 -1.30 -8.07 -18.48
N GLY A 90 -0.06 -8.31 -18.94
CA GLY A 90 0.54 -7.52 -20.02
C GLY A 90 0.96 -6.10 -19.61
N LEU A 91 1.17 -5.89 -18.31
CA LEU A 91 1.50 -4.62 -17.65
C LEU A 91 2.93 -4.61 -17.08
N LEU A 92 3.75 -5.62 -17.40
CA LEU A 92 5.12 -5.70 -16.92
C LEU A 92 5.96 -4.54 -17.46
N LEU A 93 6.72 -3.92 -16.57
CA LEU A 93 7.64 -2.87 -16.94
C LEU A 93 8.85 -3.44 -17.67
N HIS A 94 9.12 -2.90 -18.86
CA HIS A 94 10.35 -3.19 -19.59
C HIS A 94 11.53 -2.33 -19.12
N ASN A 95 11.23 -1.17 -18.52
CA ASN A 95 12.21 -0.26 -17.95
C ASN A 95 12.24 -0.41 -16.42
N GLN A 96 13.37 -0.11 -15.77
CA GLN A 96 13.48 -0.12 -14.31
C GLN A 96 12.70 1.02 -13.62
N HIS A 97 11.79 1.70 -14.34
CA HIS A 97 10.91 2.78 -13.89
C HIS A 97 9.65 2.81 -14.77
N TYR A 98 8.55 3.36 -14.26
CA TYR A 98 7.34 3.62 -15.03
C TYR A 98 7.53 4.80 -15.97
N THR A 99 7.19 4.61 -17.25
CA THR A 99 7.05 5.67 -18.24
C THR A 99 5.61 6.15 -18.34
N LEU A 100 5.37 7.21 -19.14
CA LEU A 100 4.01 7.64 -19.45
C LEU A 100 3.22 6.55 -20.19
N VAL A 101 3.88 5.75 -21.04
CA VAL A 101 3.23 4.65 -21.76
C VAL A 101 2.75 3.58 -20.78
N ASP A 102 3.59 3.22 -19.81
CA ASP A 102 3.25 2.24 -18.77
C ASP A 102 2.08 2.74 -17.91
N PHE A 103 2.10 4.02 -17.53
CA PHE A 103 1.00 4.63 -16.78
C PHE A 103 -0.33 4.57 -17.56
N TYR A 104 -0.32 4.89 -18.86
CA TYR A 104 -1.54 4.83 -19.67
C TYR A 104 -2.03 3.40 -19.92
N ALA A 105 -1.13 2.42 -19.99
CA ALA A 105 -1.52 1.01 -20.05
C ALA A 105 -2.24 0.58 -18.76
N LEU A 106 -1.72 0.96 -17.59
CA LEU A 106 -2.39 0.74 -16.31
C LEU A 106 -3.74 1.48 -16.23
N ASP A 107 -3.79 2.75 -16.65
CA ASP A 107 -4.98 3.60 -16.61
C ASP A 107 -6.09 3.01 -17.49
N SER A 108 -5.73 2.54 -18.69
CA SER A 108 -6.65 1.86 -19.60
C SER A 108 -7.17 0.56 -19.00
N HIS A 109 -6.28 -0.28 -18.47
CA HIS A 109 -6.66 -1.56 -17.86
C HIS A 109 -7.65 -1.36 -16.71
N VAL A 110 -7.40 -0.41 -15.79
CA VAL A 110 -8.33 -0.11 -14.68
C VAL A 110 -9.67 0.40 -15.20
N LYS A 111 -9.65 1.28 -16.21
CA LYS A 111 -10.86 1.88 -16.78
C LYS A 111 -11.80 0.87 -17.43
N ASP A 112 -11.29 -0.27 -17.89
CA ASP A 112 -12.11 -1.35 -18.44
C ASP A 112 -12.99 -2.04 -17.38
N PHE A 113 -12.68 -1.86 -16.10
CA PHE A 113 -13.36 -2.54 -14.98
C PHE A 113 -14.04 -1.60 -13.99
N VAL A 114 -13.63 -0.33 -13.95
CA VAL A 114 -14.08 0.64 -12.94
C VAL A 114 -14.39 1.98 -13.62
N ASP A 115 -15.48 2.61 -13.21
CA ASP A 115 -15.93 3.91 -13.70
C ASP A 115 -16.23 4.92 -12.57
N GLY A 116 -16.69 6.11 -12.97
CA GLY A 116 -17.17 7.15 -12.05
C GLY A 116 -16.12 7.61 -11.02
N GLU A 117 -16.60 7.91 -9.81
CA GLU A 117 -15.77 8.40 -8.71
C GLU A 117 -14.72 7.37 -8.27
N ARG A 118 -15.05 6.07 -8.35
CA ARG A 118 -14.12 4.99 -8.00
C ARG A 118 -12.92 4.95 -8.94
N TYR A 119 -13.15 5.13 -10.24
CA TYR A 119 -12.07 5.21 -11.21
C TYR A 119 -11.16 6.41 -10.94
N GLU A 120 -11.72 7.61 -10.72
CA GLU A 120 -10.91 8.81 -10.45
C GLU A 120 -10.09 8.68 -9.16
N PHE A 121 -10.64 8.04 -8.12
CA PHE A 121 -9.89 7.74 -6.91
C PHE A 121 -8.71 6.79 -7.16
N ILE A 122 -8.96 5.65 -7.83
CA ILE A 122 -7.91 4.68 -8.16
C ILE A 122 -6.84 5.33 -9.03
N ARG A 123 -7.24 6.16 -10.01
CA ARG A 123 -6.33 6.87 -10.90
C ARG A 123 -5.43 7.87 -10.16
N GLN A 124 -5.97 8.56 -9.15
CA GLN A 124 -5.18 9.44 -8.27
C GLN A 124 -4.17 8.64 -7.45
N ALA A 125 -4.61 7.52 -6.85
CA ALA A 125 -3.74 6.60 -6.13
C ALA A 125 -2.61 6.07 -7.02
N MET A 126 -2.95 5.62 -8.24
CA MET A 126 -1.98 5.16 -9.23
C MET A 126 -0.96 6.24 -9.57
N ARG A 127 -1.40 7.48 -9.85
CA ARG A 127 -0.49 8.59 -10.19
C ARG A 127 0.49 8.86 -9.06
N TYR A 128 -0.02 8.92 -7.83
CA TYR A 128 0.81 9.11 -6.64
C TYR A 128 1.84 7.97 -6.50
N CYS A 129 1.37 6.72 -6.57
CA CYS A 129 2.22 5.55 -6.34
C CYS A 129 3.23 5.28 -7.46
N VAL A 130 2.87 5.54 -8.71
CA VAL A 130 3.82 5.48 -9.84
C VAL A 130 4.91 6.53 -9.67
N ASN A 131 4.57 7.75 -9.23
CA ASN A 131 5.58 8.78 -8.96
C ASN A 131 6.50 8.37 -7.80
N GLU A 132 5.95 7.90 -6.69
CA GLU A 132 6.73 7.40 -5.55
C GLU A 132 7.63 6.21 -5.91
N SER A 133 7.15 5.34 -6.80
CA SER A 133 7.91 4.21 -7.33
C SER A 133 9.10 4.68 -8.16
N ASN A 134 8.88 5.68 -9.03
CA ASN A 134 9.92 6.24 -9.88
C ASN A 134 11.01 6.98 -9.09
N VAL A 135 10.66 7.65 -7.99
CA VAL A 135 11.64 8.23 -7.07
C VAL A 135 12.59 7.17 -6.51
N ARG A 136 12.09 5.94 -6.28
CA ARG A 136 12.84 4.82 -5.70
C ARG A 136 13.44 3.87 -6.74
N ALA A 137 13.12 4.05 -8.02
CA ALA A 137 13.59 3.21 -9.12
C ALA A 137 15.11 2.93 -9.11
N PRO A 138 16.00 3.88 -8.79
CA PRO A 138 17.44 3.60 -8.71
C PRO A 138 17.81 2.56 -7.63
N ILE A 139 17.15 2.62 -6.46
CA ILE A 139 17.36 1.69 -5.35
C ILE A 139 16.80 0.31 -5.70
N PHE A 140 15.62 0.28 -6.32
CA PHE A 140 14.97 -0.95 -6.79
C PHE A 140 15.81 -1.68 -7.85
N ALA A 141 16.40 -0.92 -8.77
CA ALA A 141 17.35 -1.43 -9.76
C ALA A 141 18.62 -2.01 -9.13
N GLU A 142 19.08 -1.45 -8.02
CA GLU A 142 20.24 -1.96 -7.30
C GLU A 142 19.92 -3.29 -6.60
N ILE A 143 18.75 -3.39 -5.95
CA ILE A 143 18.30 -4.62 -5.26
C ILE A 143 18.31 -5.83 -6.18
N GLN A 144 17.79 -5.68 -7.40
CA GLN A 144 17.77 -6.73 -8.41
C GLN A 144 19.18 -7.26 -8.77
N ARG A 145 20.23 -6.44 -8.58
CA ARG A 145 21.62 -6.80 -8.88
C ARG A 145 22.39 -7.36 -7.69
N ARG A 146 21.84 -7.26 -6.47
CA ARG A 146 22.46 -7.81 -5.26
C ARG A 146 22.33 -9.33 -5.26
N PRO A 147 23.19 -10.05 -4.52
CA PRO A 147 22.99 -11.48 -4.29
C PRO A 147 21.58 -11.76 -3.76
N ALA A 148 21.02 -12.90 -4.17
CA ALA A 148 19.75 -13.39 -3.67
C ALA A 148 19.76 -13.43 -2.13
N VAL A 149 18.73 -12.85 -1.51
CA VAL A 149 18.56 -12.88 -0.05
C VAL A 149 17.93 -14.21 0.40
N ILE A 150 17.23 -14.89 -0.51
CA ILE A 150 16.54 -16.16 -0.27
C ILE A 150 17.15 -17.21 -1.20
N ASP A 151 17.59 -18.32 -0.64
CA ASP A 151 18.15 -19.43 -1.41
C ASP A 151 17.12 -19.96 -2.41
N GLY A 152 17.49 -20.04 -3.69
CA GLY A 152 16.63 -20.51 -4.77
C GLY A 152 15.69 -19.47 -5.37
N LEU A 153 15.75 -18.20 -4.94
CA LEU A 153 14.94 -17.12 -5.48
C LEU A 153 15.80 -15.88 -5.79
N ASP A 154 15.91 -15.52 -7.07
CA ASP A 154 16.53 -14.25 -7.47
C ASP A 154 15.75 -13.06 -6.92
N ASN A 155 16.44 -11.95 -6.62
CA ASN A 155 15.78 -10.72 -6.19
C ASN A 155 14.97 -10.15 -7.35
N CYS A 156 13.65 -10.03 -7.17
CA CYS A 156 12.78 -9.39 -8.15
C CYS A 156 12.87 -7.87 -8.06
N ASN A 157 12.41 -7.16 -9.10
CA ASN A 157 12.38 -5.71 -9.05
C ASN A 157 11.24 -5.25 -8.12
N PRO A 158 11.52 -4.53 -7.01
CA PRO A 158 10.48 -4.14 -6.06
C PRO A 158 9.39 -3.22 -6.61
N ILE A 159 9.58 -2.63 -7.78
CA ILE A 159 8.75 -1.54 -8.29
C ILE A 159 7.26 -1.90 -8.43
N ALA A 160 6.94 -3.12 -8.87
CA ALA A 160 5.55 -3.58 -9.02
C ALA A 160 4.91 -3.81 -7.64
N GLY A 161 5.60 -4.56 -6.77
CA GLY A 161 5.13 -4.83 -5.41
C GLY A 161 4.98 -3.56 -4.57
N PHE A 162 5.89 -2.59 -4.75
CA PHE A 162 5.82 -1.29 -4.11
C PHE A 162 4.63 -0.48 -4.61
N ALA A 163 4.41 -0.40 -5.93
CA ALA A 163 3.27 0.33 -6.48
C ALA A 163 1.93 -0.23 -5.99
N MET A 164 1.75 -1.55 -6.01
CA MET A 164 0.55 -2.23 -5.49
C MET A 164 0.35 -1.94 -4.00
N SER A 165 1.40 -2.09 -3.19
CA SER A 165 1.35 -1.87 -1.75
C SER A 165 1.09 -0.39 -1.42
N CYS A 166 1.68 0.52 -2.19
CA CYS A 166 1.45 1.95 -2.08
C CYS A 166 -0.01 2.28 -2.35
N MET A 167 -0.62 1.69 -3.39
CA MET A 167 -2.02 1.92 -3.69
C MET A 167 -2.93 1.45 -2.54
N HIS A 168 -2.60 0.32 -1.91
CA HIS A 168 -3.32 -0.17 -0.73
C HIS A 168 -3.23 0.81 0.45
N PHE A 169 -2.02 1.29 0.77
CA PHE A 169 -1.81 2.30 1.83
C PHE A 169 -2.51 3.63 1.51
N TYR A 170 -2.41 4.10 0.27
CA TYR A 170 -3.06 5.30 -0.19
C TYR A 170 -4.58 5.18 -0.01
N ALA A 171 -5.14 4.06 -0.45
CA ALA A 171 -6.58 3.86 -0.43
C ALA A 171 -7.15 3.76 1.00
N ILE A 172 -6.43 3.15 1.95
CA ILE A 172 -6.82 3.16 3.37
C ILE A 172 -6.84 4.59 3.92
N ARG A 173 -5.76 5.34 3.73
CA ARG A 173 -5.59 6.67 4.34
C ARG A 173 -6.48 7.75 3.73
N ASN A 174 -6.88 7.59 2.47
CA ASN A 174 -7.56 8.63 1.70
C ASN A 174 -8.96 8.21 1.25
N CYS A 175 -9.51 7.10 1.74
CA CYS A 175 -10.84 6.66 1.34
C CYS A 175 -11.88 7.76 1.61
N PRO A 176 -12.60 8.25 0.59
CA PRO A 176 -13.58 9.32 0.78
C PRO A 176 -14.77 8.85 1.65
N ASP A 177 -15.11 7.58 1.54
CA ASP A 177 -16.22 6.95 2.26
C ASP A 177 -15.70 5.90 3.25
N TRP A 178 -14.73 6.29 4.09
CA TRP A 178 -14.33 5.43 5.20
C TRP A 178 -15.50 5.25 6.17
N THR A 179 -15.81 4.00 6.53
CA THR A 179 -16.92 3.66 7.41
C THR A 179 -16.40 3.03 8.72
N PRO A 180 -16.12 3.85 9.75
CA PRO A 180 -15.70 3.40 11.09
C PRO A 180 -16.57 2.29 11.67
N ASP A 181 -17.89 2.44 11.51
CA ASP A 181 -18.90 1.62 12.17
C ASP A 181 -19.35 0.42 11.33
N ALA A 182 -18.78 0.21 10.12
CA ALA A 182 -19.21 -0.88 9.25
C ALA A 182 -18.81 -2.26 9.80
N THR A 183 -17.68 -2.35 10.49
CA THR A 183 -17.19 -3.56 11.15
C THR A 183 -16.26 -3.16 12.30
N GLU A 184 -16.25 -3.95 13.39
CA GLU A 184 -15.31 -3.78 14.49
C GLU A 184 -13.86 -3.73 13.98
N GLY A 185 -13.11 -2.71 14.40
CA GLY A 185 -11.69 -2.52 14.09
C GLY A 185 -11.34 -1.71 12.83
N CYS A 186 -12.31 -1.10 12.14
CA CYS A 186 -12.00 -0.16 11.04
C CYS A 186 -11.23 1.08 11.53
N ASP A 187 -11.60 1.69 12.66
CA ASP A 187 -10.84 2.83 13.19
C ASP A 187 -9.42 2.47 13.60
N GLU A 188 -9.26 1.32 14.25
CA GLU A 188 -7.94 0.79 14.65
C GLU A 188 -7.07 0.53 13.43
N LEU A 189 -7.66 0.05 12.33
CA LEU A 189 -6.97 -0.15 11.06
C LEU A 189 -6.53 1.21 10.48
N LEU A 190 -7.42 2.20 10.42
CA LEU A 190 -7.07 3.52 9.91
C LEU A 190 -5.97 4.19 10.76
N ASP A 191 -6.08 4.10 12.08
CA ASP A 191 -5.10 4.62 13.03
C ASP A 191 -3.74 3.93 12.88
N PHE A 192 -3.73 2.60 12.71
CA PHE A 192 -2.51 1.85 12.43
C PHE A 192 -1.83 2.40 11.17
N TYR A 193 -2.57 2.52 10.07
CA TYR A 193 -2.00 2.98 8.81
C TYR A 193 -1.63 4.47 8.85
N ASN A 194 -2.25 5.31 9.67
CA ASN A 194 -1.88 6.72 9.82
C ASN A 194 -0.61 6.91 10.66
N GLN A 195 -0.42 6.09 11.69
CA GLN A 195 0.74 6.20 12.59
C GLN A 195 1.95 5.43 12.05
N CYS A 196 1.74 4.32 11.35
CA CYS A 196 2.81 3.50 10.82
C CYS A 196 3.24 3.95 9.42
N PRO A 197 4.54 4.18 9.19
CA PRO A 197 5.03 4.62 7.89
C PRO A 197 4.76 3.53 6.84
N PHE A 198 4.42 3.96 5.63
CA PHE A 198 4.43 3.05 4.49
C PHE A 198 5.88 2.59 4.30
N ASN A 199 6.11 1.31 4.58
CA ASN A 199 7.40 0.73 4.90
C ASN A 199 8.54 1.23 3.97
N PRO A 200 9.49 2.04 4.51
CA PRO A 200 10.71 2.44 3.82
C PRO A 200 11.90 1.72 4.47
N TYR A 201 11.97 0.39 4.40
CA TYR A 201 13.23 -0.30 4.63
C TYR A 201 13.98 -0.46 3.33
#